data_AF-A0A429ESL8-F1
#
_entry.id   AF-A0A429ESL8-F1
#
_cell.length_a   1.000
_cell.length_b   1.000
_cell.length_c   1.000
_cell.angle_alpha   90.00
_cell.angle_beta   90.00
_cell.angle_gamma   90.00
#
_symmetry.space_group_name_H-M   'P 1'
#
loop_
_entity.id
_entity.type
_entity.pdbx_description
1 polymer ?
#
loop_
_entity_poly.entity_id
_entity_poly.type
_entity_poly.pdbx_seq_one_letter_code
_entity_poly.pdbx_strand_id
1 'polypeptide(L)'
;MSRLFPVVESLPPSYSSFELWPFRGHDGEWIPLHREMPSDDVGAVMLSLLGNSMSDELTQPDLKTAFDELVRLERTFLPGGLQLEAEGIAVTPGCCADLTDWPDWHGLPDGNGPDLGHGPGTMFEFDGEIIRFWPDVDDEDWGSPEGRRLEIRRQDLPALLQGVNRDLAGFIDALRAWVRNLEPSRADQVVAAVSGYLRVGDGPSA
;
A
#
# COMPACT_ATOMS: atom_id res chain seq x y z
N MET A 1 5.30 -4.42 20.84
CA MET A 1 4.42 -5.32 20.06
C MET A 1 4.60 -4.96 18.61
N SER A 2 4.76 -5.94 17.74
CA SER A 2 4.93 -5.70 16.30
C SER A 2 3.58 -5.37 15.66
N ARG A 3 3.58 -4.44 14.71
CA ARG A 3 2.41 -4.08 13.90
C ARG A 3 2.81 -4.12 12.44
N LEU A 4 1.98 -4.76 11.62
CA LEU A 4 2.13 -4.80 10.16
C LEU A 4 0.86 -4.17 9.57
N PHE A 5 1.02 -3.17 8.70
CA PHE A 5 -0.12 -2.44 8.13
C PHE A 5 0.17 -1.93 6.71
N PRO A 6 -0.85 -1.83 5.86
CA PRO A 6 -0.72 -1.34 4.49
C PRO A 6 -0.43 0.17 4.46
N VAL A 7 0.49 0.57 3.59
CA VAL A 7 0.83 1.97 3.35
C VAL A 7 0.91 2.28 1.86
N VAL A 8 0.66 3.54 1.50
CA VAL A 8 0.74 4.07 0.13
C VAL A 8 1.59 5.33 0.13
N GLU A 9 2.42 5.50 -0.90
CA GLU A 9 3.13 6.73 -1.16
C GLU A 9 2.19 7.75 -1.81
N SER A 10 2.20 9.00 -1.32
CA SER A 10 1.48 10.07 -1.99
C SER A 10 2.26 10.55 -3.21
N LEU A 11 1.87 10.06 -4.39
CA LEU A 11 2.42 10.50 -5.68
C LEU A 11 1.33 11.20 -6.50
N PRO A 12 1.02 12.48 -6.22
CA PRO A 12 0.09 13.21 -7.06
C PRO A 12 0.67 13.36 -8.49
N PRO A 13 -0.18 13.37 -9.53
CA PRO A 13 0.27 13.58 -10.90
C PRO A 13 0.95 14.95 -11.05
N SER A 14 1.89 15.05 -12.00
CA SER A 14 2.78 16.20 -12.22
C SER A 14 2.11 17.49 -12.72
N TYR A 15 0.78 17.52 -12.84
CA TYR A 15 0.04 18.70 -13.31
C TYR A 15 -0.10 19.75 -12.20
N SER A 16 -0.04 21.02 -12.59
CA SER A 16 0.03 22.17 -11.68
C SER A 16 -1.22 22.43 -10.83
N SER A 17 -2.34 21.75 -11.09
CA SER A 17 -3.60 21.93 -10.35
C SER A 17 -4.52 20.72 -10.52
N PHE A 18 -4.92 20.11 -9.40
CA PHE A 18 -5.97 19.09 -9.32
C PHE A 18 -7.13 19.64 -8.48
N GLU A 19 -8.33 19.70 -9.05
CA GLU A 19 -9.50 20.35 -8.45
C GLU A 19 -10.75 19.46 -8.36
N LEU A 20 -10.66 18.17 -8.73
CA LEU A 20 -11.83 17.29 -8.78
C LEU A 20 -12.35 16.93 -7.38
N TRP A 21 -11.46 16.82 -6.41
CA TRP A 21 -11.81 16.56 -5.01
C TRP A 21 -10.73 17.08 -4.05
N PRO A 22 -11.08 17.35 -2.79
CA PRO A 22 -10.10 17.65 -1.75
C PRO A 22 -9.17 16.46 -1.51
N PHE A 23 -7.88 16.74 -1.37
CA PHE A 23 -6.88 15.76 -0.95
C PHE A 23 -5.86 16.42 -0.01
N ARG A 24 -5.26 15.60 0.84
CA ARG A 24 -4.15 16.02 1.70
C ARG A 24 -2.83 15.75 0.98
N GLY A 25 -1.97 16.76 0.92
CA GLY A 25 -0.58 16.55 0.47
C GLY A 25 0.25 15.91 1.59
N HIS A 26 1.06 14.92 1.23
CA HIS A 26 2.06 14.31 2.10
C HIS A 26 3.44 14.57 1.51
N ASP A 27 4.41 14.90 2.36
CA ASP A 27 5.78 15.23 1.95
C ASP A 27 6.74 14.12 2.36
N GLY A 28 6.76 13.05 1.55
CA GLY A 28 7.55 11.83 1.81
C GLY A 28 7.01 10.92 2.91
N GLU A 29 5.90 11.28 3.56
CA GLU A 29 5.23 10.43 4.55
C GLU A 29 4.35 9.36 3.88
N TRP A 30 4.42 8.15 4.43
CA TRP A 30 3.53 7.04 4.07
C TRP A 30 2.11 7.30 4.56
N ILE A 31 1.12 7.06 3.70
CA ILE A 31 -0.30 7.11 4.06
C ILE A 31 -0.74 5.71 4.53
N PRO A 32 -1.01 5.50 5.84
CA PRO A 32 -1.52 4.21 6.32
C PRO A 32 -2.97 4.02 5.88
N LEU A 33 -3.28 2.85 5.32
CA LEU A 33 -4.64 2.52 4.92
C LEU A 33 -5.41 1.88 6.07
N HIS A 34 -6.54 2.48 6.46
CA HIS A 34 -7.39 1.95 7.53
C HIS A 34 -8.81 2.52 7.48
N ARG A 35 -9.67 2.06 8.39
CA ARG A 35 -11.08 2.48 8.46
C ARG A 35 -11.29 3.95 8.79
N GLU A 36 -10.49 4.47 9.72
CA GLU A 36 -10.65 5.83 10.27
C GLU A 36 -9.91 6.89 9.45
N MET A 37 -9.64 6.63 8.16
CA MET A 37 -8.94 7.58 7.31
C MET A 37 -9.75 8.86 7.13
N PRO A 38 -9.13 10.04 7.29
CA PRO A 38 -9.71 11.31 6.88
C PRO A 38 -10.12 11.31 5.40
N SER A 39 -11.18 12.06 5.07
CA SER A 39 -11.72 12.13 3.71
C SER A 39 -10.72 12.65 2.68
N ASP A 40 -9.83 13.55 3.09
CA ASP A 40 -8.75 14.12 2.28
C ASP A 40 -7.57 13.15 2.10
N ASP A 41 -7.29 12.29 3.08
CA ASP A 41 -6.34 11.18 2.91
C ASP A 41 -6.88 10.11 1.96
N VAL A 42 -8.18 9.78 2.02
CA VAL A 42 -8.80 8.92 0.99
C VAL A 42 -8.67 9.56 -0.40
N GLY A 43 -8.90 10.86 -0.50
CA GLY A 43 -8.71 11.63 -1.74
C GLY A 43 -7.28 11.56 -2.27
N ALA A 44 -6.27 11.57 -1.40
CA ALA A 44 -4.86 11.46 -1.76
C ALA A 44 -4.48 10.08 -2.31
N VAL A 45 -5.02 9.00 -1.72
CA VAL A 45 -4.83 7.64 -2.23
C VAL A 45 -5.48 7.49 -3.60
N MET A 46 -6.71 7.98 -3.77
CA MET A 46 -7.40 7.92 -5.06
C MET A 46 -6.72 8.76 -6.13
N LEU A 47 -6.11 9.89 -5.76
CA LEU A 47 -5.31 10.70 -6.66
C LEU A 47 -4.03 9.97 -7.10
N SER A 48 -3.37 9.25 -6.18
CA SER A 48 -2.16 8.47 -6.49
C SER A 48 -2.47 7.29 -7.42
N LEU A 49 -3.60 6.60 -7.18
CA LEU A 49 -4.13 5.57 -8.10
C LEU A 49 -4.45 6.14 -9.48
N LEU A 50 -5.15 7.28 -9.53
CA LEU A 50 -5.51 7.92 -10.78
C LEU A 50 -4.24 8.35 -11.56
N GLY A 51 -3.28 8.97 -10.88
CA GLY A 51 -2.02 9.42 -11.47
C GLY A 51 -1.22 8.29 -12.11
N ASN A 52 -1.21 7.10 -11.50
CA ASN A 52 -0.54 5.92 -12.06
C ASN A 52 -1.39 5.19 -13.13
N SER A 53 -2.72 5.36 -13.12
CA SER A 53 -3.63 4.77 -14.10
C SER A 53 -3.69 5.50 -15.45
N MET A 54 -3.39 6.81 -15.46
CA MET A 54 -3.56 7.65 -16.64
C MET A 54 -2.27 7.69 -17.47
N SER A 55 -2.40 7.57 -18.80
CA SER A 55 -1.31 7.96 -19.71
C SER A 55 -1.10 9.48 -19.63
N ASP A 56 0.12 9.95 -19.97
CA ASP A 56 0.50 11.37 -20.07
C ASP A 56 -0.42 12.23 -20.98
N GLU A 57 -1.39 11.63 -21.66
CA GLU A 57 -2.29 12.27 -22.63
C GLU A 57 -3.53 12.93 -22.01
N LEU A 58 -3.93 12.56 -20.78
CA LEU A 58 -5.09 13.16 -20.11
C LEU A 58 -4.67 14.33 -19.23
N THR A 59 -4.61 15.52 -19.84
CA THR A 59 -4.06 16.72 -19.20
C THR A 59 -4.96 17.30 -18.09
N GLN A 60 -6.21 16.84 -17.94
CA GLN A 60 -7.16 17.15 -16.85
C GLN A 60 -8.53 16.48 -17.12
N PRO A 61 -8.83 15.30 -16.54
CA PRO A 61 -10.15 14.68 -16.71
C PRO A 61 -11.23 15.44 -15.94
N ASP A 62 -12.50 15.33 -16.37
CA ASP A 62 -13.63 15.69 -15.51
C ASP A 62 -13.86 14.61 -14.43
N LEU A 63 -14.69 14.92 -13.42
CA LEU A 63 -14.95 14.00 -12.29
C LEU A 63 -15.45 12.62 -12.77
N LYS A 64 -16.36 12.63 -13.75
CA LYS A 64 -16.97 11.39 -14.28
C LYS A 64 -15.92 10.52 -14.97
N THR A 65 -15.05 11.14 -15.77
CA THR A 65 -13.96 10.47 -16.50
C THR A 65 -12.93 9.93 -15.53
N ALA A 66 -12.55 10.69 -14.51
CA ALA A 66 -11.64 10.21 -13.46
C ALA A 66 -12.17 8.95 -12.76
N PHE A 67 -13.47 8.92 -12.41
CA PHE A 67 -14.09 7.71 -11.86
C PHE A 67 -14.25 6.57 -12.88
N ASP A 68 -14.48 6.87 -14.16
CA ASP A 68 -14.48 5.85 -15.22
C ASP A 68 -13.10 5.15 -15.32
N GLU A 69 -12.00 5.90 -15.22
CA GLU A 69 -10.64 5.33 -15.23
C GLU A 69 -10.35 4.52 -13.96
N LEU A 70 -10.78 4.99 -12.78
CA LEU A 70 -10.68 4.23 -11.52
C LEU A 70 -11.52 2.95 -11.49
N VAL A 71 -12.54 2.83 -12.35
CA VAL A 71 -13.29 1.58 -12.52
C VAL A 71 -12.53 0.60 -13.42
N ARG A 72 -11.75 1.10 -14.38
CA ARG A 72 -10.98 0.27 -15.32
C ARG A 72 -9.71 -0.32 -14.70
N LEU A 73 -8.93 0.50 -14.00
CA LEU A 73 -7.64 0.12 -13.39
C LEU A 73 -6.75 -0.73 -14.32
N GLU A 74 -6.69 -0.38 -15.61
CA GLU A 74 -6.06 -1.22 -16.64
C GLU A 74 -4.52 -1.23 -16.60
N ARG A 75 -3.90 -0.22 -15.96
CA ARG A 75 -2.44 -0.10 -15.78
C ARG A 75 -2.15 0.62 -14.47
N THR A 76 -2.17 -0.07 -13.35
CA THR A 76 -1.97 0.60 -12.06
C THR A 76 -0.85 -0.06 -11.28
N PHE A 77 0.16 0.75 -11.02
CA PHE A 77 1.14 0.57 -9.97
C PHE A 77 0.70 1.46 -8.80
N LEU A 78 0.55 0.91 -7.60
CA LEU A 78 0.26 1.71 -6.41
C LEU A 78 1.48 1.69 -5.49
N PRO A 79 2.37 2.69 -5.62
CA PRO A 79 3.59 2.73 -4.82
C PRO A 79 3.23 2.66 -3.34
N GLY A 80 3.80 1.68 -2.65
CA GLY A 80 3.33 1.28 -1.35
C GLY A 80 3.75 -0.14 -1.00
N GLY A 81 3.09 -0.70 0.01
CA GLY A 81 3.41 -2.02 0.51
C GLY A 81 2.97 -2.19 1.95
N LEU A 82 3.66 -3.06 2.68
CA LEU A 82 3.43 -3.23 4.11
C LEU A 82 4.55 -2.59 4.92
N GLN A 83 4.16 -1.80 5.92
CA GLN A 83 5.06 -1.25 6.91
C GLN A 83 5.01 -2.09 8.18
N LEU A 84 6.18 -2.54 8.64
CA LEU A 84 6.35 -3.31 9.87
C LEU A 84 7.03 -2.45 10.93
N GLU A 85 6.36 -2.27 12.06
CA GLU A 85 6.87 -1.48 13.18
C GLU A 85 6.96 -2.31 14.46
N ALA A 86 8.10 -2.24 15.13
CA ALA A 86 8.29 -2.78 16.47
C ALA A 86 9.47 -2.09 17.15
N GLU A 87 9.41 -1.89 18.46
CA GLU A 87 10.55 -1.44 19.27
C GLU A 87 11.20 -0.13 18.77
N GLY A 88 10.39 0.77 18.19
CA GLY A 88 10.87 2.02 17.61
C GLY A 88 11.75 1.84 16.36
N ILE A 89 11.60 0.72 15.66
CA ILE A 89 12.14 0.44 14.32
C ILE A 89 10.94 0.33 13.37
N ALA A 90 11.07 0.96 12.20
CA ALA A 90 10.14 0.80 11.09
C ALA A 90 10.88 0.15 9.92
N VAL A 91 10.22 -0.80 9.29
CA VAL A 91 10.62 -1.43 8.04
C VAL A 91 9.59 -0.98 7.02
N THR A 92 10.01 -0.14 6.09
CA THR A 92 9.14 0.49 5.10
C THR A 92 9.29 -0.18 3.74
N PRO A 93 8.28 -0.07 2.86
CA PRO A 93 8.44 -0.44 1.46
C PRO A 93 9.60 0.32 0.83
N GLY A 94 10.38 -0.36 -0.03
CA GLY A 94 11.41 0.25 -0.86
C GLY A 94 10.85 0.88 -2.13
N CYS A 95 11.73 1.43 -2.96
CA CYS A 95 11.35 2.00 -4.25
C CYS A 95 10.76 0.92 -5.16
N CYS A 96 9.71 1.26 -5.92
CA CYS A 96 8.98 0.34 -6.80
C CYS A 96 8.18 -0.79 -6.10
N ALA A 97 8.08 -0.80 -4.77
CA ALA A 97 7.16 -1.73 -4.11
C ALA A 97 5.70 -1.38 -4.45
N ASP A 98 4.91 -2.40 -4.79
CA ASP A 98 3.47 -2.26 -5.04
C ASP A 98 2.69 -2.80 -3.84
N LEU A 99 1.71 -2.04 -3.37
CA LEU A 99 0.79 -2.51 -2.36
C LEU A 99 0.05 -3.80 -2.79
N THR A 100 -0.18 -4.04 -4.08
CA THR A 100 -0.87 -5.25 -4.55
C THR A 100 -0.12 -6.55 -4.28
N ASP A 101 1.18 -6.47 -3.98
CA ASP A 101 2.04 -7.62 -3.70
C ASP A 101 1.98 -8.06 -2.24
N TRP A 102 1.16 -7.38 -1.40
CA TRP A 102 0.99 -7.73 0.00
C TRP A 102 0.65 -9.22 0.25
N PRO A 103 -0.12 -9.94 -0.59
CA PRO A 103 -0.41 -11.35 -0.35
C PRO A 103 0.83 -12.25 -0.43
N ASP A 104 1.91 -11.80 -1.07
CA ASP A 104 3.15 -12.57 -1.20
C ASP A 104 3.88 -12.70 0.15
N TRP A 105 3.56 -11.84 1.13
CA TRP A 105 3.98 -12.02 2.52
C TRP A 105 3.52 -13.36 3.12
N HIS A 106 2.45 -13.98 2.59
CA HIS A 106 2.04 -15.32 3.01
C HIS A 106 3.08 -16.40 2.68
N GLY A 107 3.98 -16.18 1.72
CA GLY A 107 5.04 -17.12 1.37
C GLY A 107 6.28 -17.05 2.28
N LEU A 108 6.42 -16.01 3.11
CA LEU A 108 7.57 -15.83 4.00
C LEU A 108 7.87 -17.08 4.87
N PRO A 109 6.89 -17.76 5.50
CA PRO A 109 7.18 -18.97 6.28
C PRO A 109 7.88 -20.07 5.48
N ASP A 110 7.61 -20.15 4.17
CA ASP A 110 8.16 -21.14 3.25
C ASP A 110 9.45 -20.70 2.57
N GLY A 111 9.97 -19.51 2.92
CA GLY A 111 11.18 -18.94 2.33
C GLY A 111 10.94 -18.12 1.06
N ASN A 112 9.69 -17.91 0.65
CA ASN A 112 9.32 -17.13 -0.52
C ASN A 112 8.75 -15.77 -0.08
N GLY A 113 9.60 -14.77 0.06
CA GLY A 113 9.14 -13.44 0.48
C GLY A 113 8.63 -12.57 -0.67
N PRO A 114 7.91 -11.48 -0.33
CA PRO A 114 7.51 -10.44 -1.28
C PRO A 114 8.74 -9.73 -1.85
N ASP A 115 8.58 -9.09 -3.00
CA ASP A 115 9.50 -8.02 -3.40
C ASP A 115 9.30 -6.83 -2.46
N LEU A 116 10.38 -6.38 -1.83
CA LEU A 116 10.36 -5.24 -0.90
C LEU A 116 10.83 -3.95 -1.57
N GLY A 117 11.06 -3.96 -2.89
CA GLY A 117 11.53 -2.82 -3.65
C GLY A 117 13.06 -2.63 -3.61
N HIS A 118 13.52 -1.67 -4.40
CA HIS A 118 14.94 -1.32 -4.55
C HIS A 118 15.40 -0.19 -3.60
N GLY A 119 16.73 -0.05 -3.48
CA GLY A 119 17.50 0.76 -2.52
C GLY A 119 17.00 2.19 -2.19
N PRO A 120 17.15 2.65 -0.92
CA PRO A 120 17.61 1.88 0.24
C PRO A 120 16.58 0.80 0.59
N GLY A 121 17.04 -0.45 0.62
CA GLY A 121 16.18 -1.63 0.56
C GLY A 121 15.92 -2.22 1.93
N THR A 122 14.80 -2.91 2.09
CA THR A 122 14.62 -3.79 3.24
C THR A 122 15.18 -5.16 2.90
N MET A 123 16.13 -5.64 3.70
CA MET A 123 16.57 -7.03 3.65
C MET A 123 15.86 -7.85 4.73
N PHE A 124 15.55 -9.10 4.44
CA PHE A 124 15.13 -10.05 5.48
C PHE A 124 15.91 -11.36 5.41
N GLU A 125 16.07 -11.99 6.56
CA GLU A 125 16.63 -13.34 6.68
C GLU A 125 15.76 -14.21 7.59
N PHE A 126 15.93 -15.52 7.44
CA PHE A 126 15.36 -16.49 8.34
C PHE A 126 16.42 -17.09 9.26
N ASP A 127 16.16 -17.04 10.57
CA ASP A 127 16.92 -17.75 11.59
C ASP A 127 15.99 -18.61 12.43
N GLY A 128 15.82 -19.87 11.99
CA GLY A 128 14.90 -20.81 12.61
C GLY A 128 13.45 -20.28 12.62
N GLU A 129 12.94 -19.99 13.81
CA GLU A 129 11.57 -19.48 14.03
C GLU A 129 11.45 -17.96 13.94
N ILE A 130 12.57 -17.26 13.69
CA ILE A 130 12.63 -15.81 13.63
C ILE A 130 12.80 -15.35 12.19
N ILE A 131 12.05 -14.32 11.81
CA ILE A 131 12.29 -13.52 10.62
C ILE A 131 12.91 -12.22 11.09
N ARG A 132 14.09 -11.89 10.55
CA ARG A 132 14.77 -10.62 10.85
C ARG A 132 14.66 -9.71 9.65
N PHE A 133 14.45 -8.44 9.91
CA PHE A 133 14.37 -7.38 8.91
C PHE A 133 15.40 -6.30 9.23
N TRP A 134 16.20 -5.94 8.25
CA TRP A 134 17.07 -4.77 8.29
C TRP A 134 16.47 -3.70 7.39
N PRO A 135 16.03 -2.57 7.96
CA PRO A 135 15.67 -1.41 7.16
C PRO A 135 16.94 -0.73 6.63
N ASP A 136 16.76 0.07 5.57
CA ASP A 136 17.78 0.99 5.04
C ASP A 136 19.11 0.32 4.66
N VAL A 137 19.06 -0.87 4.06
CA VAL A 137 20.26 -1.57 3.58
C VAL A 137 20.65 -1.05 2.20
N ASP A 138 21.84 -0.48 2.11
CA ASP A 138 22.46 -0.08 0.84
C ASP A 138 22.85 -1.32 0.01
N ASP A 139 22.75 -1.23 -1.32
CA ASP A 139 23.02 -2.34 -2.26
C ASP A 139 24.37 -3.05 -2.02
N GLU A 140 25.39 -2.31 -1.57
CA GLU A 140 26.74 -2.81 -1.30
C GLU A 140 26.80 -3.73 -0.07
N ASP A 141 25.85 -3.62 0.85
CA ASP A 141 25.80 -4.32 2.14
C ASP A 141 24.80 -5.48 2.19
N TRP A 142 24.10 -5.78 1.08
CA TRP A 142 23.10 -6.87 1.00
C TRP A 142 23.66 -8.24 1.37
N GLY A 143 24.97 -8.47 1.25
CA GLY A 143 25.58 -9.75 1.62
C GLY A 143 25.77 -9.94 3.13
N SER A 144 25.77 -8.85 3.91
CA SER A 144 26.06 -8.86 5.35
C SER A 144 25.54 -7.57 5.99
N PRO A 145 24.20 -7.41 6.14
CA PRO A 145 23.63 -6.18 6.68
C PRO A 145 24.05 -5.99 8.14
N GLU A 146 24.56 -4.81 8.46
CA GLU A 146 24.91 -4.41 9.83
C GLU A 146 23.86 -3.44 10.41
N GLY A 147 23.83 -3.28 11.73
CA GLY A 147 23.01 -2.25 12.39
C GLY A 147 21.72 -2.73 13.05
N ARG A 148 20.74 -1.82 13.15
CA ARG A 148 19.45 -2.08 13.81
C ARG A 148 18.61 -3.03 12.96
N ARG A 149 17.96 -3.98 13.61
CA ARG A 149 17.07 -4.94 12.96
C ARG A 149 15.81 -5.14 13.76
N LEU A 150 14.73 -5.50 13.07
CA LEU A 150 13.46 -5.85 13.65
C LEU A 150 13.27 -7.36 13.54
N GLU A 151 12.86 -8.01 14.62
CA GLU A 151 12.62 -9.45 14.64
C GLU A 151 11.13 -9.76 14.90
N ILE A 152 10.56 -10.68 14.12
CA ILE A 152 9.23 -11.27 14.41
C ILE A 152 9.35 -12.79 14.45
N ARG A 153 8.45 -13.43 15.19
CA ARG A 153 8.33 -14.89 15.13
C ARG A 153 7.51 -15.27 13.90
N ARG A 154 7.93 -16.31 13.19
CA ARG A 154 7.20 -16.87 12.03
C ARG A 154 5.75 -17.20 12.37
N GLN A 155 5.50 -17.76 13.55
CA GLN A 155 4.17 -18.07 14.05
C GLN A 155 3.25 -16.86 14.26
N ASP A 156 3.80 -15.64 14.39
CA ASP A 156 3.02 -14.43 14.62
C ASP A 156 2.57 -13.78 13.29
N LEU A 157 3.21 -14.14 12.17
CA LEU A 157 2.96 -13.58 10.85
C LEU A 157 1.50 -13.75 10.37
N PRO A 158 0.83 -14.91 10.54
CA PRO A 158 -0.57 -15.05 10.15
C PRO A 158 -1.50 -14.04 10.86
N ALA A 159 -1.24 -13.75 12.14
CA ALA A 159 -2.03 -12.77 12.90
C ALA A 159 -1.77 -11.33 12.44
N LEU A 160 -0.52 -11.02 12.08
CA LEU A 160 -0.14 -9.74 11.48
C LEU A 160 -0.81 -9.53 10.12
N LEU A 161 -0.81 -10.54 9.25
CA LEU A 161 -1.45 -10.47 7.93
C LEU A 161 -2.98 -10.41 8.01
N GLN A 162 -3.59 -11.03 9.01
CA GLN A 162 -5.01 -10.78 9.32
C GLN A 162 -5.25 -9.32 9.72
N GLY A 163 -4.28 -8.66 10.37
CA GLY A 163 -4.32 -7.21 10.64
C GLY A 163 -4.33 -6.39 9.36
N VAL A 164 -3.43 -6.68 8.43
CA VAL A 164 -3.35 -6.05 7.11
C VAL A 164 -4.68 -6.17 6.37
N ASN A 165 -5.25 -7.37 6.31
CA ASN A 165 -6.52 -7.59 5.63
C ASN A 165 -7.68 -6.78 6.26
N ARG A 166 -7.73 -6.69 7.59
CA ARG A 166 -8.71 -5.84 8.29
C ARG A 166 -8.52 -4.36 7.98
N ASP A 167 -7.28 -3.90 7.91
CA ASP A 167 -6.94 -2.51 7.62
C ASP A 167 -7.32 -2.15 6.17
N LEU A 168 -7.02 -3.00 5.20
CA LEU A 168 -7.47 -2.87 3.80
C LEU A 168 -9.00 -2.88 3.67
N ALA A 169 -9.68 -3.82 4.32
CA ALA A 169 -11.15 -3.84 4.33
C ALA A 169 -11.74 -2.58 4.98
N GLY A 170 -11.09 -2.07 6.03
CA GLY A 170 -11.42 -0.79 6.64
C GLY A 170 -11.27 0.38 5.66
N PHE A 171 -10.19 0.44 4.91
CA PHE A 171 -9.99 1.43 3.86
C PHE A 171 -11.09 1.36 2.79
N ILE A 172 -11.50 0.17 2.34
CA ILE A 172 -12.59 0.00 1.39
C ILE A 172 -13.93 0.55 1.94
N ASP A 173 -14.18 0.43 3.24
CA ASP A 173 -15.34 1.06 3.88
C ASP A 173 -15.26 2.60 3.87
N ALA A 174 -14.08 3.16 4.16
CA ALA A 174 -13.83 4.60 4.10
C ALA A 174 -13.98 5.14 2.67
N LEU A 175 -13.41 4.44 1.69
CA LEU A 175 -13.54 4.74 0.26
C LEU A 175 -15.01 4.75 -0.18
N ARG A 176 -15.80 3.74 0.24
CA ARG A 176 -17.22 3.69 -0.10
C ARG A 176 -17.98 4.92 0.39
N ALA A 177 -17.72 5.34 1.63
CA ALA A 177 -18.33 6.56 2.18
C ALA A 177 -17.89 7.81 1.38
N TRP A 178 -16.61 7.89 1.04
CA TRP A 178 -16.04 8.97 0.26
C TRP A 178 -16.63 9.09 -1.14
N VAL A 179 -16.64 8.01 -1.95
CA VAL A 179 -17.19 8.04 -3.31
C VAL A 179 -18.68 8.35 -3.30
N ARG A 180 -19.45 7.85 -2.32
CA ARG A 180 -20.88 8.15 -2.19
C ARG A 180 -21.17 9.64 -1.99
N ASN A 181 -20.25 10.38 -1.39
CA ASN A 181 -20.41 11.82 -1.20
C ASN A 181 -20.11 12.61 -2.48
N LEU A 182 -19.26 12.10 -3.37
CA LEU A 182 -18.82 12.77 -4.59
C LEU A 182 -19.61 12.35 -5.83
N GLU A 183 -19.76 11.04 -6.05
CA GLU A 183 -20.39 10.45 -7.22
C GLU A 183 -21.18 9.17 -6.84
N PRO A 184 -22.37 9.32 -6.22
CA PRO A 184 -23.14 8.19 -5.70
C PRO A 184 -23.44 7.10 -6.74
N SER A 185 -23.60 7.50 -8.02
CA SER A 185 -23.97 6.59 -9.10
C SER A 185 -22.87 5.56 -9.44
N ARG A 186 -21.62 5.84 -9.05
CA ARG A 186 -20.45 5.00 -9.33
C ARG A 186 -19.84 4.33 -8.12
N ALA A 187 -20.33 4.66 -6.91
CA ALA A 187 -19.71 4.22 -5.67
C ALA A 187 -19.45 2.71 -5.63
N ASP A 188 -20.43 1.89 -5.96
CA ASP A 188 -20.28 0.44 -5.89
C ASP A 188 -19.29 -0.10 -6.95
N GLN A 189 -19.21 0.52 -8.13
CA GLN A 189 -18.28 0.11 -9.19
C GLN A 189 -16.84 0.45 -8.83
N VAL A 190 -16.59 1.68 -8.36
CA VAL A 190 -15.25 2.13 -7.92
C VAL A 190 -14.76 1.29 -6.75
N VAL A 191 -15.64 1.07 -5.76
CA VAL A 191 -15.32 0.25 -4.57
C VAL A 191 -15.00 -1.18 -4.96
N ALA A 192 -15.76 -1.79 -5.88
CA ALA A 192 -15.49 -3.15 -6.35
C ALA A 192 -14.15 -3.23 -7.11
N ALA A 193 -13.87 -2.25 -7.98
CA ALA A 193 -12.63 -2.19 -8.75
C ALA A 193 -11.41 -2.07 -7.82
N VAL A 194 -11.42 -1.10 -6.89
CA VAL A 194 -10.30 -0.88 -5.96
C VAL A 194 -10.15 -2.06 -4.98
N SER A 195 -11.25 -2.63 -4.48
CA SER A 195 -11.19 -3.80 -3.61
C SER A 195 -10.59 -5.02 -4.31
N GLY A 196 -10.92 -5.24 -5.59
CA GLY A 196 -10.35 -6.31 -6.39
C GLY A 196 -8.88 -6.07 -6.70
N TYR A 197 -8.52 -4.84 -7.07
CA TYR A 197 -7.14 -4.43 -7.33
C TYR A 197 -6.25 -4.59 -6.10
N LEU A 198 -6.69 -4.14 -4.93
CA LEU A 198 -5.98 -4.32 -3.66
C LEU A 198 -6.07 -5.74 -3.09
N ARG A 199 -6.73 -6.65 -3.80
CA ARG A 199 -6.84 -8.07 -3.42
C ARG A 199 -7.42 -8.25 -2.02
N VAL A 200 -8.35 -7.38 -1.63
CA VAL A 200 -8.91 -7.39 -0.27
C VAL A 200 -9.69 -8.67 -0.05
N GLY A 201 -9.29 -9.43 0.97
CA GLY A 201 -9.85 -10.76 1.25
C GLY A 201 -8.98 -11.92 0.75
N ASP A 202 -7.93 -11.67 -0.03
CA ASP A 202 -6.97 -12.70 -0.43
C ASP A 202 -6.15 -13.14 0.79
N GLY A 203 -6.56 -14.22 1.44
CA GLY A 203 -5.72 -14.96 2.38
C GLY A 203 -5.00 -16.12 1.68
N PRO A 204 -4.12 -16.85 2.37
CA PRO A 204 -3.62 -18.10 1.83
C PRO A 204 -4.84 -18.99 1.60
N SER A 205 -4.95 -19.55 0.38
CA SER A 205 -5.97 -20.56 0.12
C SER A 205 -5.80 -21.66 1.18
N ALA A 206 -6.88 -21.89 1.93
CA ALA A 206 -6.93 -22.91 2.99
C ALA A 206 -6.63 -24.31 2.43
#